data_AF-A0A3Q3INN1-F1
#
_entry.id   AF-A0A3Q3INN1-F1
#
_cell.length_a   1.000
_cell.length_b   1.000
_cell.length_c   1.000
_cell.angle_alpha   90.00
_cell.angle_beta   90.00
_cell.angle_gamma   90.00
#
_symmetry.space_group_name_H-M   'P 1'
#
loop_
_entity.id
_entity.type
_entity.pdbx_description
1 polymer ?
#
loop_
_entity_poly.entity_id
_entity_poly.type
_entity_poly.pdbx_seq_one_letter_code
_entity_poly.pdbx_strand_id
1 'polypeptide(L)'
;MMGTQGPGRKRIPNREKLIAEDDALNQVAREAEARLAAKRAARAEAREIRMKELERQQKEVSDDEERMSVGSRGSLRVEERPDRDFLDKGSRTASTLSAATLASLGGASSRRGSGDTSFSVETEASIREIKDSLAEAEEKYRKAMVSNAQLHNEKLTLIYQLETLREELSDMEELLWEARRHCDDRTREFERECQAHSVLQFQFKEMTETLRQAEELLTKHGVVVSPEVKTNGDTGQGEGEVQDEDTVDCASHLSQESSHGSRESVLELRLKKLFEERGSLQDQVRALKSELDQRQKNGTEQVQIPEEGSLESGVDSHLLDLQRDANRQISDLKFKLVKSEQEVATLEQNIIRLEGQVTRYKSVSENYEKIEDELKVEKRKLQRELRSALDQIEELESSNSHLSKRLEKMKANRNALLAQQ
;
A
#
# COMPACT_ATOMS: atom_id res chain seq x y z
N MET A 1 10.57 -65.99 -51.68
CA MET A 1 11.12 -64.66 -51.34
C MET A 1 9.94 -63.75 -51.02
N MET A 2 9.60 -63.56 -49.75
CA MET A 2 8.59 -62.58 -49.32
C MET A 2 9.33 -61.35 -48.79
N GLY A 3 9.13 -60.22 -49.45
CA GLY A 3 9.69 -58.92 -49.07
C GLY A 3 8.84 -58.24 -48.01
N THR A 4 9.51 -57.68 -47.01
CA THR A 4 8.97 -56.89 -45.91
C THR A 4 8.64 -55.48 -46.40
N GLN A 5 7.39 -55.02 -46.20
CA GLN A 5 7.02 -53.60 -46.30
C GLN A 5 6.88 -53.04 -44.89
N GLY A 6 7.76 -52.11 -44.52
CA GLY A 6 7.68 -51.37 -43.25
C GLY A 6 6.61 -50.26 -43.30
N PRO A 7 5.99 -49.91 -42.17
CA PRO A 7 4.96 -48.88 -42.13
C PRO A 7 5.58 -47.48 -42.22
N GLY A 8 5.23 -46.76 -43.28
CA GLY A 8 5.68 -45.39 -43.53
C GLY A 8 5.18 -44.40 -42.48
N ARG A 9 6.11 -43.64 -41.91
CA ARG A 9 5.86 -42.54 -40.97
C ARG A 9 5.18 -41.38 -41.71
N LYS A 10 3.86 -41.25 -41.59
CA LYS A 10 3.12 -40.09 -42.11
C LYS A 10 3.49 -38.85 -41.27
N ARG A 11 4.19 -37.88 -41.87
CA ARG A 11 4.37 -36.54 -41.28
C ARG A 11 3.01 -35.84 -41.25
N ILE A 12 2.60 -35.38 -40.06
CA ILE A 12 1.37 -34.61 -39.85
C ILE A 12 1.68 -33.13 -40.14
N PRO A 13 1.17 -32.54 -41.23
CA PRO A 13 1.57 -31.21 -41.68
C PRO A 13 1.10 -30.05 -40.77
N ASN A 14 0.16 -30.31 -39.83
CA ASN A 14 -0.37 -29.27 -38.95
C ASN A 14 0.45 -29.05 -37.67
N ARG A 15 1.34 -29.97 -37.28
CA ARG A 15 2.15 -29.81 -36.06
C ARG A 15 3.23 -28.74 -36.23
N GLU A 16 3.85 -28.66 -37.40
CA GLU A 16 4.85 -27.62 -37.72
C GLU A 16 4.21 -26.22 -37.86
N LYS A 17 2.94 -26.14 -38.31
CA LYS A 17 2.20 -24.86 -38.40
C LYS A 17 1.79 -24.31 -37.02
N LEU A 18 1.32 -25.17 -36.12
CA LEU A 18 0.96 -24.77 -34.76
C LEU A 18 2.17 -24.25 -33.97
N ILE A 19 3.35 -24.86 -34.16
CA ILE A 19 4.59 -24.40 -33.54
C ILE A 19 5.01 -23.02 -34.08
N ALA A 20 4.89 -22.80 -35.39
CA ALA A 20 5.22 -21.51 -36.00
C ALA A 20 4.25 -20.39 -35.57
N GLU A 21 2.96 -20.70 -35.37
CA GLU A 21 1.98 -19.76 -34.83
C GLU A 21 2.25 -19.43 -33.36
N ASP A 22 2.61 -20.42 -32.55
CA ASP A 22 2.95 -20.23 -31.13
C ASP A 22 4.26 -19.42 -30.95
N ASP A 23 5.26 -19.68 -31.80
CA ASP A 23 6.49 -18.88 -31.86
C ASP A 23 6.23 -17.43 -32.28
N ALA A 24 5.29 -17.20 -33.21
CA ALA A 24 4.89 -15.85 -33.61
C ALA A 24 4.17 -15.11 -32.48
N LEU A 25 3.27 -15.78 -31.74
CA LEU A 25 2.60 -15.21 -30.57
C LEU A 25 3.60 -14.87 -29.45
N ASN A 26 4.57 -15.75 -29.20
CA ASN A 26 5.65 -15.50 -28.24
C ASN A 26 6.57 -14.34 -28.64
N GLN A 27 6.80 -14.15 -29.94
CA GLN A 27 7.55 -13.00 -30.46
C GLN A 27 6.76 -11.70 -30.25
N VAL A 28 5.46 -11.70 -30.56
CA VAL A 28 4.56 -10.54 -30.35
C VAL A 28 4.47 -10.17 -28.87
N ALA A 29 4.37 -11.15 -27.98
CA ALA A 29 4.34 -10.92 -26.53
C ALA A 29 5.63 -10.24 -26.04
N ARG A 30 6.81 -10.78 -26.42
CA ARG A 30 8.10 -10.17 -26.07
C ARG A 30 8.28 -8.77 -26.64
N GLU A 31 7.80 -8.54 -27.86
CA GLU A 31 7.89 -7.22 -28.49
C GLU A 31 6.93 -6.20 -27.83
N ALA A 32 5.75 -6.64 -27.39
CA ALA A 32 4.83 -5.80 -26.62
C ALA A 32 5.38 -5.45 -25.24
N GLU A 33 5.99 -6.41 -24.55
CA GLU A 33 6.66 -6.22 -23.25
C GLU A 33 7.85 -5.26 -23.37
N ALA A 34 8.69 -5.43 -24.39
CA ALA A 34 9.80 -4.51 -24.67
C ALA A 34 9.32 -3.08 -24.98
N ARG A 35 8.22 -2.93 -25.72
CA ARG A 35 7.60 -1.61 -25.97
C ARG A 35 7.05 -0.97 -24.70
N LEU A 36 6.45 -1.74 -23.80
CA LEU A 36 5.99 -1.23 -22.50
C LEU A 36 7.17 -0.82 -21.63
N ALA A 37 8.21 -1.64 -21.53
CA ALA A 37 9.44 -1.32 -20.80
C ALA A 37 10.11 -0.04 -21.33
N ALA A 38 10.19 0.12 -22.66
CA ALA A 38 10.73 1.34 -23.27
C ALA A 38 9.88 2.58 -22.94
N LYS A 39 8.55 2.46 -22.90
CA LYS A 39 7.66 3.54 -22.46
C LYS A 39 7.88 3.90 -20.99
N ARG A 40 8.05 2.91 -20.10
CA ARG A 40 8.38 3.14 -18.69
C ARG A 40 9.71 3.86 -18.54
N ALA A 41 10.74 3.44 -19.27
CA ALA A 41 12.04 4.10 -19.27
C ALA A 41 11.98 5.55 -19.77
N ALA A 42 11.25 5.81 -20.87
CA ALA A 42 11.08 7.16 -21.39
C ALA A 42 10.32 8.09 -20.41
N ARG A 43 9.31 7.57 -19.70
CA ARG A 43 8.63 8.32 -18.62
C ARG A 43 9.60 8.63 -17.48
N ALA A 44 10.40 7.66 -17.04
CA ALA A 44 11.40 7.87 -15.99
C ALA A 44 12.47 8.92 -16.38
N GLU A 45 12.97 8.86 -17.62
CA GLU A 45 13.92 9.87 -18.14
C GLU A 45 13.29 11.26 -18.20
N ALA A 46 12.02 11.36 -18.62
CA ALA A 46 11.28 12.63 -18.62
C ALA A 46 11.15 13.22 -17.21
N ARG A 47 10.88 12.39 -16.19
CA ARG A 47 10.86 12.84 -14.78
C ARG A 47 12.22 13.37 -14.35
N GLU A 48 13.30 12.69 -14.71
CA GLU A 48 14.66 13.07 -14.33
C GLU A 48 15.09 14.40 -14.96
N ILE A 49 14.84 14.58 -16.27
CA ILE A 49 15.14 15.84 -16.98
C ILE A 49 14.39 16.99 -16.33
N ARG A 50 13.11 16.78 -16.07
CA ARG A 50 12.24 17.83 -15.59
C ARG A 50 12.54 18.17 -14.11
N MET A 51 13.03 17.21 -13.30
CA MET A 51 13.51 17.43 -11.92
C MET A 51 14.79 18.27 -11.92
N LYS A 52 15.73 17.97 -12.81
CA LYS A 52 16.97 18.74 -12.97
C LYS A 52 16.69 20.19 -13.37
N GLU A 53 15.69 20.44 -14.22
CA GLU A 53 15.32 21.81 -14.60
C GLU A 53 14.72 22.59 -13.42
N LEU A 54 13.92 21.95 -12.56
CA LEU A 54 13.44 22.61 -11.34
C LEU A 54 14.57 22.96 -10.37
N GLU A 55 15.52 22.05 -10.16
CA GLU A 55 16.69 22.31 -9.32
C GLU A 55 17.51 23.49 -9.87
N ARG A 56 17.63 23.56 -11.20
CA ARG A 56 18.26 24.70 -11.90
C ARG A 56 17.52 26.01 -11.64
N GLN A 57 16.19 26.02 -11.73
CA GLN A 57 15.36 27.20 -11.47
C GLN A 57 15.43 27.64 -10.00
N GLN A 58 15.44 26.72 -9.05
CA GLN A 58 15.60 27.04 -7.62
C GLN A 58 16.96 27.69 -7.35
N LYS A 59 18.01 27.20 -8.01
CA LYS A 59 19.36 27.76 -7.89
C LYS A 59 19.47 29.17 -8.49
N GLU A 60 18.88 29.40 -9.67
CA GLU A 60 18.86 30.73 -10.31
C GLU A 60 18.12 31.77 -9.44
N VAL A 61 16.98 31.41 -8.84
CA VAL A 61 16.24 32.32 -7.94
C VAL A 61 17.03 32.64 -6.67
N SER A 62 17.72 31.65 -6.10
CA SER A 62 18.59 31.85 -4.92
C SER A 62 19.75 32.83 -5.22
N ASP A 63 20.38 32.68 -6.39
CA ASP A 63 21.50 33.54 -6.80
C ASP A 63 21.02 34.99 -7.07
N ASP A 64 19.80 35.17 -7.60
CA ASP A 64 19.19 36.49 -7.82
C ASP A 64 18.75 37.16 -6.49
N GLU A 65 18.23 36.42 -5.51
CA GLU A 65 17.97 36.94 -4.16
C GLU A 65 19.25 37.43 -3.48
N GLU A 66 20.36 36.69 -3.61
CA GLU A 66 21.65 37.08 -3.05
C GLU A 66 22.14 38.39 -3.68
N ARG A 67 22.01 38.54 -5.01
CA ARG A 67 22.37 39.77 -5.74
C ARG A 67 21.53 40.98 -5.34
N MET A 68 20.22 40.81 -5.14
CA MET A 68 19.31 41.89 -4.75
C MET A 68 19.48 42.27 -3.27
N SER A 69 19.99 41.37 -2.43
CA SER A 69 20.31 41.63 -1.02
C SER A 69 21.54 42.55 -0.84
N VAL A 70 22.53 42.49 -1.74
CA VAL A 70 23.76 43.32 -1.63
C VAL A 70 23.52 44.79 -2.01
N GLY A 71 22.40 45.12 -2.67
CA GLY A 71 22.08 46.49 -3.13
C GLY A 71 21.68 47.49 -2.04
N SER A 72 21.34 47.03 -0.83
CA SER A 72 20.75 47.89 0.21
C SER A 72 21.74 48.48 1.23
N ARG A 73 23.05 48.23 1.11
CA ARG A 73 24.07 48.75 2.07
C ARG A 73 24.87 49.97 1.57
N GLY A 74 24.46 50.59 0.46
CA GLY A 74 25.28 51.59 -0.26
C GLY A 74 24.83 53.05 -0.23
N SER A 75 23.91 53.48 0.65
CA SER A 75 23.46 54.88 0.68
C SER A 75 23.26 55.44 2.09
N LEU A 76 24.32 55.43 2.88
CA LEU A 76 24.46 56.35 4.02
C LEU A 76 25.69 57.23 3.78
N ARG A 77 25.53 58.31 3.00
CA ARG A 77 26.52 59.39 3.00
C ARG A 77 26.27 60.24 4.24
N VAL A 78 27.23 60.13 5.15
CA VAL A 78 27.50 61.01 6.28
C VAL A 78 27.54 62.47 5.80
N GLU A 79 26.68 63.30 6.37
CA GLU A 79 26.88 64.74 6.50
C GLU A 79 26.91 65.03 7.99
N GLU A 80 28.08 65.44 8.48
CA GLU A 80 28.34 65.82 9.86
C GLU A 80 27.67 67.16 10.16
N ARG A 81 26.75 67.17 11.13
CA ARG A 81 26.47 68.37 11.93
C ARG A 81 26.17 67.98 13.38
N PRO A 82 26.99 68.38 14.36
CA PRO A 82 26.67 68.18 15.77
C PRO A 82 25.83 69.34 16.32
N ASP A 83 25.27 69.07 17.50
CA ASP A 83 24.62 69.98 18.45
C ASP A 83 23.09 70.15 18.34
N ARG A 84 22.38 69.27 19.06
CA ARG A 84 21.51 69.71 20.16
C ARG A 84 21.09 68.56 21.06
N ASP A 85 21.42 68.71 22.33
CA ASP A 85 21.08 67.85 23.46
C ASP A 85 19.57 67.84 23.78
N PHE A 86 19.23 66.83 24.60
CA PHE A 86 18.15 66.75 25.59
C PHE A 86 16.88 65.92 25.30
N LEU A 87 16.79 64.86 26.13
CA LEU A 87 15.62 64.24 26.79
C LEU A 87 15.07 62.92 26.22
N ASP A 88 15.70 61.84 26.68
CA ASP A 88 15.09 60.76 27.48
C ASP A 88 13.55 60.71 27.53
N LYS A 89 12.99 59.59 27.03
CA LYS A 89 11.94 58.79 27.71
C LYS A 89 11.58 57.51 26.96
N GLY A 90 11.96 56.40 27.56
CA GLY A 90 11.02 55.37 28.02
C GLY A 90 10.08 54.71 27.00
N SER A 91 10.58 53.61 26.41
CA SER A 91 9.76 52.48 25.95
C SER A 91 8.93 51.93 27.11
N ARG A 92 7.60 51.85 26.96
CA ARG A 92 6.74 50.91 27.70
C ARG A 92 5.30 50.87 27.18
N THR A 93 4.82 49.63 26.99
CA THR A 93 3.42 49.15 27.06
C THR A 93 2.47 49.58 25.94
N ALA A 94 1.42 48.87 25.58
CA ALA A 94 0.97 47.48 25.68
C ALA A 94 -0.32 47.45 24.84
N SER A 95 -0.63 46.32 24.20
CA SER A 95 -1.93 46.05 23.61
C SER A 95 -3.06 46.20 24.62
N THR A 96 -4.11 46.94 24.27
CA THR A 96 -5.50 46.66 24.66
C THR A 96 -6.45 47.14 23.57
N LEU A 97 -7.00 46.20 22.81
CA LEU A 97 -8.16 46.42 21.95
C LEU A 97 -9.42 46.39 22.81
N SER A 98 -10.27 47.41 22.74
CA SER A 98 -11.74 47.25 22.79
C SER A 98 -12.49 48.54 22.46
N ALA A 99 -13.42 48.39 21.52
CA ALA A 99 -14.76 48.97 21.39
C ALA A 99 -15.08 50.36 21.95
N ALA A 100 -15.67 51.23 21.12
CA ALA A 100 -17.13 51.46 21.11
C ALA A 100 -17.56 52.70 20.27
N THR A 101 -18.77 52.60 19.71
CA THR A 101 -19.74 53.70 19.44
C THR A 101 -19.37 54.85 18.48
N LEU A 102 -19.97 54.83 17.28
CA LEU A 102 -20.24 56.04 16.51
C LEU A 102 -21.63 56.57 16.87
N ALA A 103 -21.67 57.61 17.70
CA ALA A 103 -22.84 58.44 17.92
C ALA A 103 -22.67 59.78 17.19
N SER A 104 -23.76 60.14 16.50
CA SER A 104 -24.11 61.42 15.90
C SER A 104 -23.63 62.66 16.67
N LEU A 105 -23.30 63.73 15.94
CA LEU A 105 -23.68 65.11 16.25
C LEU A 105 -23.41 66.01 15.03
N GLY A 106 -24.45 66.68 14.55
CA GLY A 106 -24.37 67.72 13.54
C GLY A 106 -24.11 69.10 14.13
N GLY A 107 -23.87 70.07 13.23
CA GLY A 107 -24.33 71.46 13.42
C GLY A 107 -23.28 72.54 13.63
N ALA A 108 -23.00 73.26 12.54
CA ALA A 108 -22.77 74.72 12.43
C ALA A 108 -21.59 75.41 13.16
N SER A 109 -20.77 76.14 12.39
CA SER A 109 -20.13 77.42 12.82
C SER A 109 -19.61 78.15 11.57
N SER A 110 -20.18 79.28 11.14
CA SER A 110 -20.01 80.68 11.59
C SER A 110 -18.64 81.33 11.28
N ARG A 111 -18.67 82.19 10.25
CA ARG A 111 -17.96 83.47 9.99
C ARG A 111 -16.66 83.83 10.78
N ARG A 112 -15.61 84.13 9.97
CA ARG A 112 -14.69 85.32 10.00
C ARG A 112 -13.43 85.28 10.90
N GLY A 113 -12.25 85.50 10.29
CA GLY A 113 -11.08 86.16 10.91
C GLY A 113 -9.72 85.44 10.77
N SER A 114 -8.72 86.11 10.16
CA SER A 114 -7.35 85.68 9.85
C SER A 114 -6.46 85.26 11.02
N GLY A 115 -5.52 84.35 10.72
CA GLY A 115 -4.34 84.02 11.53
C GLY A 115 -3.38 83.08 10.78
N ASP A 116 -2.72 83.58 9.74
CA ASP A 116 -1.79 82.81 8.88
C ASP A 116 -0.47 82.48 9.60
N THR A 117 -0.48 81.51 10.51
CA THR A 117 0.73 80.78 10.98
C THR A 117 0.42 79.36 11.49
N SER A 118 -0.80 79.05 11.94
CA SER A 118 -1.15 77.71 12.44
C SER A 118 -1.54 76.73 11.31
N PHE A 119 -2.21 77.22 10.25
CA PHE A 119 -2.61 76.38 9.11
C PHE A 119 -1.41 75.82 8.32
N SER A 120 -0.30 76.57 8.24
CA SER A 120 0.90 76.12 7.51
C SER A 120 1.61 74.96 8.22
N VAL A 121 1.70 74.98 9.55
CA VAL A 121 2.36 73.91 10.32
C VAL A 121 1.51 72.64 10.32
N GLU A 122 0.19 72.79 10.38
CA GLU A 122 -0.78 71.69 10.38
C GLU A 122 -0.89 71.02 8.99
N THR A 123 -0.85 71.81 7.91
CA THR A 123 -0.75 71.29 6.54
C THR A 123 0.61 70.65 6.26
N GLU A 124 1.70 71.19 6.78
CA GLU A 124 3.04 70.61 6.63
C GLU A 124 3.18 69.28 7.43
N ALA A 125 2.56 69.18 8.60
CA ALA A 125 2.46 67.92 9.36
C ALA A 125 1.60 66.88 8.62
N SER A 126 0.45 67.28 8.08
CA SER A 126 -0.41 66.40 7.26
C SER A 126 0.31 65.89 6.00
N ILE A 127 1.10 66.73 5.33
CA ILE A 127 1.90 66.31 4.17
C ILE A 127 2.98 65.30 4.57
N ARG A 128 3.61 65.44 5.75
CA ARG A 128 4.57 64.43 6.25
C ARG A 128 3.87 63.10 6.55
N GLU A 129 2.73 63.13 7.22
CA GLU A 129 1.95 61.92 7.54
C GLU A 129 1.46 61.19 6.27
N ILE A 130 1.07 61.94 5.22
CA ILE A 130 0.73 61.36 3.91
C ILE A 130 1.97 60.72 3.24
N LYS A 131 3.14 61.33 3.35
CA LYS A 131 4.39 60.75 2.82
C LYS A 131 4.83 59.50 3.58
N ASP A 132 4.70 59.52 4.91
CA ASP A 132 5.04 58.37 5.76
C ASP A 132 4.08 57.21 5.52
N SER A 133 2.76 57.50 5.40
CA SER A 133 1.77 56.47 5.05
C SER A 133 1.93 55.93 3.62
N LEU A 134 2.34 56.77 2.66
CA LEU A 134 2.72 56.32 1.32
C LEU A 134 3.93 55.37 1.37
N ALA A 135 4.99 55.74 2.09
CA ALA A 135 6.17 54.90 2.26
C ALA A 135 5.84 53.57 2.96
N GLU A 136 4.96 53.59 3.97
CA GLU A 136 4.48 52.39 4.66
C GLU A 136 3.66 51.49 3.72
N ALA A 137 2.81 52.06 2.87
CA ALA A 137 2.04 51.32 1.88
C ALA A 137 2.94 50.70 0.79
N GLU A 138 3.96 51.43 0.33
CA GLU A 138 4.97 50.94 -0.61
C GLU A 138 5.76 49.75 -0.02
N GLU A 139 6.15 49.82 1.25
CA GLU A 139 6.87 48.74 1.92
C GLU A 139 5.98 47.50 2.14
N LYS A 140 4.70 47.70 2.49
CA LYS A 140 3.72 46.60 2.56
C LYS A 140 3.53 45.93 1.20
N TYR A 141 3.45 46.71 0.13
CA TYR A 141 3.35 46.17 -1.23
C TYR A 141 4.60 45.37 -1.62
N ARG A 142 5.79 45.89 -1.30
CA ARG A 142 7.06 45.21 -1.57
C ARG A 142 7.13 43.86 -0.84
N LYS A 143 6.73 43.80 0.43
CA LYS A 143 6.63 42.55 1.21
C LYS A 143 5.60 41.57 0.63
N ALA A 144 4.43 42.07 0.22
CA ALA A 144 3.40 41.25 -0.40
C ALA A 144 3.88 40.64 -1.72
N MET A 145 4.64 41.39 -2.52
CA MET A 145 5.24 40.90 -3.77
C MET A 145 6.26 39.78 -3.53
N VAL A 146 7.16 39.95 -2.55
CA VAL A 146 8.14 38.91 -2.18
C VAL A 146 7.42 37.64 -1.68
N SER A 147 6.44 37.80 -0.80
CA SER A 147 5.64 36.68 -0.29
C SER A 147 4.85 35.99 -1.42
N ASN A 148 4.32 36.74 -2.39
CA ASN A 148 3.61 36.16 -3.53
C ASN A 148 4.55 35.35 -4.43
N ALA A 149 5.76 35.85 -4.69
CA ALA A 149 6.79 35.11 -5.43
C ALA A 149 7.18 33.81 -4.70
N GLN A 150 7.37 33.86 -3.38
CA GLN A 150 7.67 32.68 -2.56
C GLN A 150 6.54 31.64 -2.63
N LEU A 151 5.28 32.07 -2.45
CA LEU A 151 4.12 31.19 -2.57
C LEU A 151 3.98 30.59 -3.98
N HIS A 152 4.33 31.33 -5.02
CA HIS A 152 4.34 30.81 -6.39
C HIS A 152 5.38 29.71 -6.58
N ASN A 153 6.57 29.88 -6.02
CA ASN A 153 7.63 28.86 -6.06
C ASN A 153 7.26 27.60 -5.27
N GLU A 154 6.68 27.77 -4.09
CA GLU A 154 6.14 26.66 -3.29
C GLU A 154 5.04 25.92 -4.05
N LYS A 155 4.10 26.66 -4.66
CA LYS A 155 3.04 26.09 -5.49
C LYS A 155 3.61 25.28 -6.65
N LEU A 156 4.59 25.81 -7.39
CA LEU A 156 5.22 25.09 -8.49
C LEU A 156 5.92 23.82 -8.01
N THR A 157 6.64 23.89 -6.89
CA THR A 157 7.32 22.73 -6.30
C THR A 157 6.32 21.65 -5.89
N LEU A 158 5.20 22.04 -5.27
CA LEU A 158 4.13 21.11 -4.88
C LEU A 158 3.41 20.51 -6.08
N ILE A 159 3.12 21.30 -7.12
CA ILE A 159 2.56 20.79 -8.39
C ILE A 159 3.46 19.70 -8.95
N TYR A 160 4.78 19.94 -8.90
CA TYR A 160 5.73 18.99 -9.40
C TYR A 160 5.75 17.68 -8.62
N GLN A 161 5.78 17.76 -7.29
CA GLN A 161 5.69 16.58 -6.42
C GLN A 161 4.41 15.78 -6.70
N LEU A 162 3.28 16.47 -6.90
CA LEU A 162 2.02 15.83 -7.25
C LEU A 162 2.08 15.12 -8.61
N GLU A 163 2.72 15.70 -9.61
CA GLU A 163 2.89 15.09 -10.92
C GLU A 163 3.81 13.86 -10.85
N THR A 164 4.95 13.96 -10.18
CA THR A 164 5.84 12.82 -9.95
C THR A 164 5.11 11.67 -9.24
N LEU A 165 4.40 11.96 -8.15
CA LEU A 165 3.63 10.95 -7.40
C LEU A 165 2.49 10.34 -8.23
N ARG A 166 1.82 11.13 -9.08
CA ARG A 166 0.79 10.61 -10.00
C ARG A 166 1.38 9.62 -10.99
N GLU A 167 2.55 9.94 -11.52
CA GLU A 167 3.22 9.09 -12.49
C GLU A 167 3.76 7.81 -11.82
N GLU A 168 4.33 7.89 -10.61
CA GLU A 168 4.72 6.72 -9.80
C GLU A 168 3.52 5.83 -9.44
N LEU A 169 2.40 6.42 -9.07
CA LEU A 169 1.15 5.69 -8.80
C LEU A 169 0.68 4.95 -10.05
N SER A 170 0.72 5.59 -11.22
CA SER A 170 0.40 4.95 -12.49
C SER A 170 1.32 3.77 -12.80
N ASP A 171 2.62 3.87 -12.53
CA ASP A 171 3.57 2.76 -12.74
C ASP A 171 3.28 1.60 -11.77
N MET A 172 2.96 1.89 -10.51
CA MET A 172 2.59 0.88 -9.52
C MET A 172 1.27 0.18 -9.85
N GLU A 173 0.29 0.91 -10.40
CA GLU A 173 -0.96 0.34 -10.91
C GLU A 173 -0.71 -0.63 -12.07
N GLU A 174 0.16 -0.27 -13.01
CA GLU A 174 0.56 -1.15 -14.11
C GLU A 174 1.23 -2.44 -13.59
N LEU A 175 2.15 -2.32 -12.64
CA LEU A 175 2.82 -3.49 -12.02
C LEU A 175 1.84 -4.39 -11.25
N LEU A 176 0.86 -3.80 -10.56
CA LEU A 176 -0.21 -4.55 -9.89
C LEU A 176 -1.06 -5.32 -10.89
N TRP A 177 -1.41 -4.71 -12.02
CA TRP A 177 -2.13 -5.37 -13.11
C TRP A 177 -1.34 -6.54 -13.71
N GLU A 178 -0.05 -6.35 -13.94
CA GLU A 178 0.86 -7.41 -14.42
C GLU A 178 0.95 -8.56 -13.41
N ALA A 179 1.14 -8.26 -12.13
CA ALA A 179 1.21 -9.27 -11.07
C ALA A 179 -0.11 -10.07 -10.96
N ARG A 180 -1.26 -9.40 -11.02
CA ARG A 180 -2.57 -10.07 -11.02
C ARG A 180 -2.71 -11.01 -12.21
N ARG A 181 -2.36 -10.55 -13.41
CA ARG A 181 -2.38 -11.38 -14.61
C ARG A 181 -1.48 -12.61 -14.48
N HIS A 182 -0.27 -12.46 -13.95
CA HIS A 182 0.64 -13.59 -13.71
C HIS A 182 0.07 -14.59 -12.70
N CYS A 183 -0.57 -14.12 -11.63
CA CYS A 183 -1.25 -14.98 -10.66
C CYS A 183 -2.40 -15.76 -11.32
N ASP A 184 -3.19 -15.11 -12.17
CA ASP A 184 -4.28 -15.76 -12.90
C ASP A 184 -3.76 -16.85 -13.85
N ASP A 185 -2.68 -16.55 -14.60
CA ASP A 185 -2.06 -17.52 -15.52
C ASP A 185 -1.46 -18.71 -14.77
N ARG A 186 -0.78 -18.48 -13.64
CA ARG A 186 -0.29 -19.55 -12.75
C ARG A 186 -1.40 -20.39 -12.15
N THR A 187 -2.53 -19.78 -11.80
CA THR A 187 -3.71 -20.50 -11.29
C THR A 187 -4.27 -21.42 -12.37
N ARG A 188 -4.39 -20.94 -13.62
CA ARG A 188 -4.83 -21.77 -14.76
C ARG A 188 -3.87 -22.92 -15.05
N GLU A 189 -2.56 -22.69 -14.96
CA GLU A 189 -1.54 -23.75 -15.10
C GLU A 189 -1.68 -24.81 -14.00
N PHE A 190 -1.83 -24.38 -12.75
CA PHE A 190 -2.05 -25.27 -11.62
C PHE A 190 -3.32 -26.11 -11.78
N GLU A 191 -4.42 -25.51 -12.24
CA GLU A 191 -5.68 -26.23 -12.51
C GLU A 191 -5.49 -27.31 -13.60
N ARG A 192 -4.75 -27.00 -14.67
CA ARG A 192 -4.43 -27.98 -15.72
C ARG A 192 -3.60 -29.14 -15.16
N GLU A 193 -2.62 -28.85 -14.32
CA GLU A 193 -1.78 -29.87 -13.69
C GLU A 193 -2.59 -30.75 -12.72
N CYS A 194 -3.47 -30.16 -11.92
CA CYS A 194 -4.41 -30.88 -11.06
C CYS A 194 -5.31 -31.85 -11.85
N GLN A 195 -5.83 -31.39 -13.00
CA GLN A 195 -6.63 -32.25 -13.88
C GLN A 195 -5.80 -33.42 -14.44
N ALA A 196 -4.58 -33.15 -14.92
CA ALA A 196 -3.68 -34.19 -15.41
C ALA A 196 -3.31 -35.20 -14.31
N HIS A 197 -3.01 -34.72 -13.10
CA HIS A 197 -2.71 -35.54 -11.94
C HIS A 197 -3.90 -36.43 -11.55
N SER A 198 -5.13 -35.89 -11.58
CA SER A 198 -6.35 -36.65 -11.31
C SER A 198 -6.54 -37.81 -12.29
N VAL A 199 -6.32 -37.56 -13.59
CA VAL A 199 -6.38 -38.60 -14.64
C VAL A 199 -5.31 -39.67 -14.39
N LEU A 200 -4.08 -39.27 -14.09
CA LEU A 200 -2.99 -40.21 -13.85
C LEU A 200 -3.22 -41.05 -12.59
N GLN A 201 -3.76 -40.46 -11.52
CA GLN A 201 -4.18 -41.21 -10.33
C GLN A 201 -5.23 -42.25 -10.64
N PHE A 202 -6.23 -41.92 -11.48
CA PHE A 202 -7.25 -42.88 -11.89
C PHE A 202 -6.62 -44.05 -12.65
N GLN A 203 -5.76 -43.77 -13.64
CA GLN A 203 -5.05 -44.79 -14.41
C GLN A 203 -4.14 -45.65 -13.53
N PHE A 204 -3.45 -45.06 -12.56
CA PHE A 204 -2.60 -45.77 -11.63
C PHE A 204 -3.41 -46.73 -10.75
N LYS A 205 -4.57 -46.31 -10.24
CA LYS A 205 -5.47 -47.17 -9.46
C LYS A 205 -5.94 -48.37 -10.27
N GLU A 206 -6.36 -48.15 -11.51
CA GLU A 206 -6.79 -49.22 -12.43
C GLU A 206 -5.64 -50.21 -12.72
N MET A 207 -4.44 -49.70 -13.01
CA MET A 207 -3.23 -50.52 -13.18
C MET A 207 -2.88 -51.32 -11.91
N THR A 208 -3.02 -50.73 -10.74
CA THR A 208 -2.72 -51.39 -9.46
C THR A 208 -3.72 -52.51 -9.18
N GLU A 209 -5.01 -52.29 -9.46
CA GLU A 209 -6.05 -53.31 -9.28
C GLU A 209 -5.89 -54.47 -10.26
N THR A 210 -5.57 -54.20 -11.53
CA THR A 210 -5.32 -55.24 -12.53
C THR A 210 -4.07 -56.06 -12.21
N LEU A 211 -3.01 -55.42 -11.72
CA LEU A 211 -1.82 -56.11 -11.22
C LEU A 211 -2.15 -57.02 -10.03
N ARG A 212 -2.88 -56.50 -9.04
CA ARG A 212 -3.34 -57.26 -7.86
C ARG A 212 -4.16 -58.49 -8.27
N GLN A 213 -5.07 -58.34 -9.25
CA GLN A 213 -5.85 -59.47 -9.78
C GLN A 213 -4.96 -60.52 -10.45
N ALA A 214 -3.91 -60.10 -11.18
CA ALA A 214 -2.97 -61.04 -11.79
C ALA A 214 -2.13 -61.79 -10.74
N GLU A 215 -1.67 -61.11 -9.69
CA GLU A 215 -0.96 -61.71 -8.55
C GLU A 215 -1.85 -62.72 -7.80
N GLU A 216 -3.13 -62.40 -7.57
CA GLU A 216 -4.11 -63.32 -6.98
C GLU A 216 -4.35 -64.56 -7.85
N LEU A 217 -4.34 -64.43 -9.18
CA LEU A 217 -4.48 -65.59 -10.08
C LEU A 217 -3.22 -66.45 -10.08
N LEU A 218 -2.03 -65.83 -10.10
CA LEU A 218 -0.74 -66.54 -10.03
C LEU A 218 -0.60 -67.33 -8.73
N THR A 219 -0.95 -66.72 -7.60
CA THR A 219 -0.95 -67.39 -6.29
C THR A 219 -1.94 -68.56 -6.24
N LYS A 220 -3.16 -68.41 -6.79
CA LYS A 220 -4.13 -69.51 -6.93
C LYS A 220 -3.62 -70.67 -7.79
N HIS A 221 -2.77 -70.40 -8.78
CA HIS A 221 -2.15 -71.40 -9.64
C HIS A 221 -0.82 -71.97 -9.09
N GLY A 222 -0.46 -71.64 -7.85
CA GLY A 222 0.72 -72.19 -7.17
C GLY A 222 2.04 -71.50 -7.53
N VAL A 223 1.99 -70.35 -8.22
CA VAL A 223 3.16 -69.50 -8.47
C VAL A 223 3.22 -68.45 -7.37
N VAL A 224 4.03 -68.69 -6.35
CA VAL A 224 4.32 -67.69 -5.31
C VAL A 224 5.25 -66.64 -5.93
N VAL A 225 4.73 -65.42 -6.12
CA VAL A 225 5.54 -64.27 -6.48
C VAL A 225 6.21 -63.76 -5.19
N SER A 226 7.39 -64.27 -4.89
CA SER A 226 8.19 -63.76 -3.75
C SER A 226 8.60 -62.30 -3.98
N PRO A 227 8.66 -61.44 -2.95
CA PRO A 227 9.01 -60.02 -3.09
C PRO A 227 10.47 -59.79 -3.53
N GLU A 228 11.29 -60.83 -3.51
CA GLU A 228 12.73 -60.76 -3.76
C GLU A 228 13.13 -61.41 -5.09
N VAL A 229 12.81 -60.76 -6.20
CA VAL A 229 13.62 -60.93 -7.42
C VAL A 229 14.65 -59.81 -7.42
N LYS A 230 15.80 -60.07 -6.79
CA LYS A 230 17.02 -59.30 -7.04
C LYS A 230 17.36 -59.51 -8.51
N THR A 231 17.00 -58.55 -9.36
CA THR A 231 17.56 -58.46 -10.70
C THR A 231 19.07 -58.36 -10.53
N ASN A 232 19.81 -59.34 -11.05
CA ASN A 232 21.27 -59.34 -11.03
C ASN A 232 21.79 -58.00 -11.58
N GLY A 233 22.35 -57.20 -10.67
CA GLY A 233 23.01 -55.92 -10.95
C GLY A 233 22.86 -54.88 -9.83
N ASP A 234 23.50 -55.13 -8.68
CA ASP A 234 24.11 -54.15 -7.73
C ASP A 234 23.20 -53.05 -7.10
N THR A 235 23.08 -52.80 -5.79
CA THR A 235 23.89 -53.09 -4.59
C THR A 235 23.04 -52.74 -3.34
N GLY A 236 23.17 -53.49 -2.23
CA GLY A 236 23.05 -52.93 -0.86
C GLY A 236 21.83 -53.33 0.01
N GLN A 237 22.06 -54.31 0.91
CA GLN A 237 21.66 -54.40 2.35
C GLN A 237 20.18 -54.13 2.74
N GLY A 238 19.48 -54.93 3.54
CA GLY A 238 19.76 -56.09 4.40
C GLY A 238 18.40 -56.61 4.93
N GLU A 239 18.22 -57.92 4.96
CA GLU A 239 18.00 -58.74 6.17
C GLU A 239 16.61 -58.63 6.83
N GLY A 240 15.88 -59.76 6.85
CA GLY A 240 14.73 -59.95 7.74
C GLY A 240 13.76 -61.08 7.37
N GLU A 241 14.25 -62.29 7.06
CA GLU A 241 13.44 -63.53 7.12
C GLU A 241 12.94 -63.77 8.56
N VAL A 242 11.69 -64.24 8.74
CA VAL A 242 11.33 -65.50 9.45
C VAL A 242 9.89 -65.89 9.07
N GLN A 243 9.74 -67.09 8.53
CA GLN A 243 8.50 -67.85 8.29
C GLN A 243 8.09 -68.66 9.55
N ASP A 244 6.78 -68.92 9.68
CA ASP A 244 6.07 -70.19 9.96
C ASP A 244 6.85 -71.37 10.62
N GLU A 245 6.30 -72.30 11.43
CA GLU A 245 4.95 -72.88 11.51
C GLU A 245 4.84 -73.81 12.76
N ASP A 246 3.72 -74.54 12.85
CA ASP A 246 3.43 -75.81 13.57
C ASP A 246 2.58 -75.68 14.86
N THR A 247 1.26 -75.91 14.85
CA THR A 247 0.43 -77.03 14.35
C THR A 247 0.52 -78.30 15.21
N VAL A 248 -0.68 -78.80 15.50
CA VAL A 248 -1.08 -79.60 16.66
C VAL A 248 -1.15 -81.08 16.29
N ASP A 249 -0.93 -81.93 17.29
CA ASP A 249 -1.76 -83.09 17.64
C ASP A 249 -1.17 -84.51 17.56
N CYS A 250 -1.77 -85.34 18.41
CA CYS A 250 -1.91 -86.80 18.42
C CYS A 250 -1.08 -87.61 19.43
N ALA A 251 -1.74 -87.83 20.56
CA ALA A 251 -1.57 -88.95 21.48
C ALA A 251 -1.95 -90.29 20.84
N SER A 252 -1.22 -91.35 21.17
CA SER A 252 -1.79 -92.68 21.52
C SER A 252 -0.68 -93.67 21.88
N HIS A 253 -1.08 -94.70 22.62
CA HIS A 253 -0.40 -95.98 22.90
C HIS A 253 0.27 -96.20 24.28
N LEU A 254 -0.51 -96.91 25.12
CA LEU A 254 -0.22 -98.23 25.73
C LEU A 254 -0.15 -98.30 27.28
N SER A 255 -1.12 -99.06 27.79
CA SER A 255 -1.20 -99.65 29.13
C SER A 255 -0.26 -100.86 29.27
N GLN A 256 0.47 -100.98 30.39
CA GLN A 256 0.56 -102.22 31.20
C GLN A 256 1.39 -102.01 32.49
N GLU A 257 0.95 -102.68 33.56
CA GLU A 257 1.42 -102.63 34.94
C GLU A 257 2.82 -103.24 35.16
N SER A 258 3.56 -102.79 36.20
CA SER A 258 4.04 -103.66 37.30
C SER A 258 4.90 -102.91 38.35
N SER A 259 4.43 -102.93 39.59
CA SER A 259 5.13 -103.20 40.88
C SER A 259 6.66 -103.01 41.02
N HIS A 260 7.00 -102.14 41.98
CA HIS A 260 8.16 -102.09 42.89
C HIS A 260 9.60 -101.89 42.37
N GLY A 261 10.20 -100.77 42.79
CA GLY A 261 11.61 -100.69 43.20
C GLY A 261 12.57 -100.00 42.23
N SER A 262 12.82 -98.71 42.47
CA SER A 262 14.02 -97.97 42.02
C SER A 262 14.29 -97.93 40.50
N ARG A 263 13.27 -97.60 39.71
CA ARG A 263 13.43 -96.95 38.40
C ARG A 263 12.31 -95.94 38.27
N GLU A 264 12.64 -94.64 38.28
CA GLU A 264 11.65 -93.60 38.02
C GLU A 264 10.90 -93.92 36.73
N SER A 265 9.58 -94.02 36.83
CA SER A 265 8.71 -94.20 35.68
C SER A 265 8.97 -93.06 34.69
N VAL A 266 8.88 -93.30 33.38
CA VAL A 266 8.98 -92.23 32.36
C VAL A 266 8.00 -91.10 32.65
N LEU A 267 6.83 -91.43 33.24
CA LEU A 267 5.86 -90.45 33.71
C LEU A 267 6.37 -89.63 34.90
N GLU A 268 7.16 -90.23 35.79
CA GLU A 268 7.75 -89.58 36.96
C GLU A 268 8.88 -88.61 36.57
N LEU A 269 9.71 -88.99 35.60
CA LEU A 269 10.69 -88.08 34.97
C LEU A 269 9.99 -86.92 34.25
N ARG A 270 8.90 -87.18 33.53
CA ARG A 270 8.11 -86.14 32.86
C ARG A 270 7.42 -85.22 33.87
N LEU A 271 6.94 -85.78 34.98
CA LEU A 271 6.35 -85.02 36.08
C LEU A 271 7.39 -84.13 36.76
N LYS A 272 8.60 -84.65 37.03
CA LYS A 272 9.73 -83.85 37.53
C LYS A 272 10.10 -82.72 36.59
N LYS A 273 10.20 -83.00 35.28
CA LYS A 273 10.51 -81.97 34.28
C LYS A 273 9.43 -80.89 34.23
N LEU A 274 8.15 -81.26 34.30
CA LEU A 274 7.05 -80.29 34.41
C LEU A 274 7.09 -79.49 35.72
N PHE A 275 7.53 -80.10 36.83
CA PHE A 275 7.71 -79.40 38.10
C PHE A 275 8.88 -78.42 38.06
N GLU A 276 9.98 -78.78 37.40
CA GLU A 276 11.14 -77.91 37.16
C GLU A 276 10.79 -76.76 36.21
N GLU A 277 10.11 -77.04 35.10
CA GLU A 277 9.61 -76.03 34.15
C GLU A 277 8.63 -75.08 34.85
N ARG A 278 7.68 -75.60 35.62
CA ARG A 278 6.78 -74.78 36.45
C ARG A 278 7.55 -73.96 37.47
N GLY A 279 8.57 -74.52 38.11
CA GLY A 279 9.44 -73.80 39.04
C GLY A 279 10.18 -72.64 38.36
N SER A 280 10.76 -72.89 37.18
CA SER A 280 11.47 -71.89 36.39
C SER A 280 10.55 -70.76 35.91
N LEU A 281 9.33 -71.08 35.47
CA LEU A 281 8.31 -70.10 35.10
C LEU A 281 7.84 -69.30 36.31
N GLN A 282 7.70 -69.95 37.47
CA GLN A 282 7.32 -69.28 38.71
C GLN A 282 8.42 -68.32 39.21
N ASP A 283 9.70 -68.65 38.99
CA ASP A 283 10.83 -67.78 39.29
C ASP A 283 10.93 -66.62 38.28
N GLN A 284 10.67 -66.85 36.98
CA GLN A 284 10.56 -65.78 35.98
C GLN A 284 9.42 -64.80 36.31
N VAL A 285 8.25 -65.30 36.69
CA VAL A 285 7.13 -64.45 37.14
C VAL A 285 7.51 -63.65 38.38
N ARG A 286 8.29 -64.24 39.31
CA ARG A 286 8.77 -63.53 40.49
C ARG A 286 9.80 -62.44 40.12
N ALA A 287 10.69 -62.72 39.18
CA ALA A 287 11.67 -61.77 38.67
C ALA A 287 10.98 -60.60 37.95
N LEU A 288 10.05 -60.87 37.03
CA LEU A 288 9.27 -59.84 36.33
C LEU A 288 8.41 -59.02 37.28
N LYS A 289 7.82 -59.63 38.32
CA LYS A 289 7.14 -58.89 39.38
C LYS A 289 8.09 -58.00 40.17
N SER A 290 9.29 -58.47 40.49
CA SER A 290 10.28 -57.65 41.17
C SER A 290 10.76 -56.49 40.30
N GLU A 291 10.93 -56.70 38.99
CA GLU A 291 11.28 -55.62 38.04
C GLU A 291 10.14 -54.62 37.89
N LEU A 292 8.88 -55.07 37.85
CA LEU A 292 7.71 -54.20 37.84
C LEU A 292 7.60 -53.39 39.13
N ASP A 293 7.79 -54.03 40.30
CA ASP A 293 7.80 -53.36 41.59
C ASP A 293 8.97 -52.37 41.70
N GLN A 294 10.11 -52.65 41.06
CA GLN A 294 11.26 -51.75 41.02
C GLN A 294 11.03 -50.56 40.07
N ARG A 295 10.39 -50.78 38.91
CA ARG A 295 9.91 -49.70 38.04
C ARG A 295 8.82 -48.86 38.72
N GLN A 296 7.97 -49.48 39.52
CA GLN A 296 6.94 -48.79 40.29
C GLN A 296 7.54 -48.02 41.47
N LYS A 297 8.55 -48.55 42.17
CA LYS A 297 9.29 -47.81 43.20
C LYS A 297 10.08 -46.65 42.62
N ASN A 298 10.75 -46.84 41.48
CA ASN A 298 11.40 -45.75 40.73
C ASN A 298 10.40 -44.71 40.20
N GLY A 299 9.14 -45.11 39.96
CA GLY A 299 8.04 -44.20 39.60
C GLY A 299 7.31 -43.56 40.79
N THR A 300 7.44 -44.11 42.01
CA THR A 300 6.71 -43.67 43.21
C THR A 300 7.61 -43.03 44.27
N GLU A 301 8.94 -43.05 44.11
CA GLU A 301 9.88 -42.23 44.91
C GLU A 301 9.75 -40.71 44.66
N GLN A 302 8.85 -40.27 43.77
CA GLN A 302 8.44 -38.86 43.66
C GLN A 302 7.13 -38.51 44.39
N VAL A 303 6.45 -39.45 45.05
CA VAL A 303 5.18 -39.12 45.74
C VAL A 303 5.07 -39.85 47.07
N GLN A 304 5.64 -39.24 48.13
CA GLN A 304 5.11 -39.36 49.49
C GLN A 304 4.81 -37.95 50.00
N ILE A 305 3.54 -37.70 50.29
CA ILE A 305 3.09 -36.56 51.10
C ILE A 305 3.25 -36.95 52.57
N PRO A 306 3.89 -36.10 53.38
CA PRO A 306 3.46 -35.88 54.76
C PRO A 306 2.97 -34.45 54.96
N GLU A 307 1.92 -34.30 55.76
CA GLU A 307 1.36 -33.03 56.19
C GLU A 307 2.37 -32.13 56.91
N GLU A 308 2.21 -30.83 56.61
CA GLU A 308 2.39 -29.67 57.48
C GLU A 308 3.80 -29.28 57.94
N GLY A 309 4.28 -28.17 57.35
CA GLY A 309 5.23 -27.27 57.97
C GLY A 309 6.56 -27.12 57.22
N SER A 310 6.66 -26.04 56.45
CA SER A 310 7.92 -25.41 56.05
C SER A 310 8.83 -26.21 55.11
N LEU A 311 8.73 -25.95 53.79
CA LEU A 311 9.85 -25.73 52.85
C LEU A 311 9.31 -25.64 51.40
N GLU A 312 9.22 -24.39 50.91
CA GLU A 312 9.63 -23.93 49.59
C GLU A 312 9.87 -24.94 48.43
N SER A 313 9.16 -24.68 47.33
CA SER A 313 9.63 -24.75 45.92
C SER A 313 10.09 -26.10 45.34
N GLY A 314 9.16 -26.77 44.64
CA GLY A 314 9.46 -27.87 43.71
C GLY A 314 8.79 -27.72 42.34
N VAL A 315 8.20 -26.57 42.03
CA VAL A 315 7.99 -26.19 40.63
C VAL A 315 9.35 -25.64 40.19
N ASP A 316 9.96 -26.30 39.21
CA ASP A 316 11.24 -25.90 38.61
C ASP A 316 11.36 -24.37 38.57
N SER A 317 12.29 -23.80 39.36
CA SER A 317 12.42 -22.34 39.52
C SER A 317 12.51 -21.65 38.17
N HIS A 318 13.14 -22.33 37.22
CA HIS A 318 13.27 -21.91 35.83
C HIS A 318 11.92 -21.85 35.10
N LEU A 319 11.02 -22.82 35.32
CA LEU A 319 9.67 -22.82 34.74
C LEU A 319 8.81 -21.67 35.29
N LEU A 320 8.92 -21.38 36.60
CA LEU A 320 8.24 -20.24 37.22
C LEU A 320 8.75 -18.90 36.67
N ASP A 321 10.06 -18.78 36.44
CA ASP A 321 10.65 -17.56 35.89
C ASP A 321 10.29 -17.36 34.41
N LEU A 322 10.30 -18.43 33.60
CA LEU A 322 9.78 -18.41 32.23
C LEU A 322 8.30 -18.02 32.17
N GLN A 323 7.48 -18.52 33.11
CA GLN A 323 6.07 -18.15 33.21
C GLN A 323 5.90 -16.66 33.56
N ARG A 324 6.72 -16.13 34.47
CA ARG A 324 6.72 -14.70 34.83
C ARG A 324 7.16 -13.82 33.65
N ASP A 325 8.21 -14.22 32.93
CA ASP A 325 8.71 -13.50 31.77
C ASP A 325 7.71 -13.52 30.60
N ALA A 326 7.09 -14.66 30.33
CA ALA A 326 6.01 -14.77 29.36
C ALA A 326 4.82 -13.86 29.76
N ASN A 327 4.43 -13.85 31.03
CA ASN A 327 3.37 -12.97 31.53
C ASN A 327 3.73 -11.47 31.44
N ARG A 328 5.01 -11.12 31.67
CA ARG A 328 5.53 -9.76 31.51
C ARG A 328 5.48 -9.33 30.05
N GLN A 329 5.96 -10.16 29.13
CA GLN A 329 5.90 -9.90 27.68
C GLN A 329 4.46 -9.77 27.18
N ILE A 330 3.55 -10.64 27.63
CA ILE A 330 2.12 -10.55 27.32
C ILE A 330 1.54 -9.21 27.81
N SER A 331 1.92 -8.76 29.00
CA SER A 331 1.46 -7.48 29.56
C SER A 331 2.00 -6.29 28.76
N ASP A 332 3.28 -6.33 28.36
CA ASP A 332 3.89 -5.29 27.53
C ASP A 332 3.23 -5.22 26.14
N LEU A 333 2.93 -6.36 25.53
CA LEU A 333 2.21 -6.44 24.25
C LEU A 333 0.78 -5.93 24.38
N LYS A 334 0.06 -6.27 25.47
CA LYS A 334 -1.27 -5.73 25.75
C LYS A 334 -1.24 -4.22 25.90
N PHE A 335 -0.26 -3.68 26.61
CA PHE A 335 -0.12 -2.22 26.76
C PHE A 335 0.14 -1.54 25.41
N LYS A 336 1.03 -2.10 24.59
CA LYS A 336 1.29 -1.59 23.22
C LYS A 336 0.04 -1.67 22.34
N LEU A 337 -0.71 -2.77 22.43
CA LEU A 337 -1.97 -2.94 21.71
C LEU A 337 -2.97 -1.84 22.09
N VAL A 338 -3.24 -1.64 23.38
CA VAL A 338 -4.15 -0.58 23.86
C VAL A 338 -3.70 0.80 23.40
N LYS A 339 -2.39 1.08 23.43
CA LYS A 339 -1.85 2.35 22.92
C LYS A 339 -2.10 2.51 21.42
N SER A 340 -1.86 1.46 20.63
CA SER A 340 -2.13 1.49 19.20
C SER A 340 -3.62 1.61 18.87
N GLU A 341 -4.50 0.96 19.65
CA GLU A 341 -5.96 1.08 19.51
C GLU A 341 -6.42 2.52 19.78
N GLN A 342 -5.86 3.17 20.81
CA GLN A 342 -6.13 4.57 21.08
C GLN A 342 -5.65 5.48 19.94
N GLU A 343 -4.47 5.23 19.37
CA GLU A 343 -3.95 5.97 18.22
C GLU A 343 -4.85 5.80 16.99
N VAL A 344 -5.30 4.56 16.70
CA VAL A 344 -6.26 4.27 15.63
C VAL A 344 -7.54 5.08 15.80
N ALA A 345 -8.14 5.10 16.99
CA ALA A 345 -9.36 5.87 17.26
C ALA A 345 -9.17 7.39 17.00
N THR A 346 -8.00 7.94 17.32
CA THR A 346 -7.71 9.35 17.02
C THR A 346 -7.57 9.63 15.52
N LEU A 347 -6.94 8.70 14.78
CA LEU A 347 -6.80 8.81 13.33
C LEU A 347 -8.14 8.68 12.62
N GLU A 348 -9.01 7.77 13.07
CA GLU A 348 -10.37 7.62 12.56
C GLU A 348 -11.18 8.93 12.72
N GLN A 349 -11.10 9.58 13.88
CA GLN A 349 -11.77 10.87 14.08
C GLN A 349 -11.22 11.97 13.15
N ASN A 350 -9.91 11.96 12.90
CA ASN A 350 -9.29 12.89 11.94
C ASN A 350 -9.77 12.63 10.51
N ILE A 351 -9.89 11.36 10.10
CA ILE A 351 -10.42 10.97 8.79
C ILE A 351 -11.84 11.51 8.63
N ILE A 352 -12.75 11.27 9.59
CA ILE A 352 -14.13 11.75 9.54
C ILE A 352 -14.19 13.28 9.37
N ARG A 353 -13.35 14.02 10.10
CA ARG A 353 -13.28 15.49 9.99
C ARG A 353 -12.81 15.93 8.60
N LEU A 354 -11.78 15.29 8.06
CA LEU A 354 -11.22 15.59 6.75
C LEU A 354 -12.19 15.24 5.63
N GLU A 355 -12.87 14.10 5.70
CA GLU A 355 -13.93 13.70 4.77
C GLU A 355 -15.07 14.72 4.75
N GLY A 356 -15.46 15.24 5.92
CA GLY A 356 -16.43 16.33 6.02
C GLY A 356 -15.94 17.64 5.38
N GLN A 357 -14.64 17.96 5.43
CA GLN A 357 -14.07 19.10 4.71
C GLN A 357 -14.07 18.88 3.19
N VAL A 358 -13.65 17.70 2.73
CA VAL A 358 -13.65 17.33 1.31
C VAL A 358 -15.06 17.44 0.72
N THR A 359 -16.06 16.92 1.43
CA THR A 359 -17.46 16.97 0.99
C THR A 359 -17.95 18.42 0.81
N ARG A 360 -17.59 19.33 1.75
CA ARG A 360 -17.93 20.75 1.65
C ARG A 360 -17.21 21.46 0.51
N TYR A 361 -15.91 21.22 0.33
CA TYR A 361 -15.18 21.83 -0.77
C TYR A 361 -15.66 21.34 -2.13
N LYS A 362 -16.03 20.07 -2.22
CA LYS A 362 -16.62 19.51 -3.43
C LYS A 362 -17.94 20.20 -3.80
N SER A 363 -18.87 20.35 -2.84
CA SER A 363 -20.14 21.02 -3.12
C SER A 363 -19.98 22.50 -3.47
N VAL A 364 -19.03 23.19 -2.83
CA VAL A 364 -18.69 24.58 -3.15
C VAL A 364 -18.08 24.69 -4.56
N SER A 365 -17.19 23.77 -4.95
CA SER A 365 -16.61 23.72 -6.30
C SER A 365 -17.68 23.49 -7.37
N GLU A 366 -18.55 22.50 -7.18
CA GLU A 366 -19.66 22.20 -8.09
C GLU A 366 -20.61 23.41 -8.24
N ASN A 367 -20.80 24.20 -7.18
CA ASN A 367 -21.59 25.42 -7.24
C ASN A 367 -20.90 26.53 -8.04
N TYR A 368 -19.58 26.69 -7.90
CA TYR A 368 -18.82 27.66 -8.69
C TYR A 368 -18.79 27.30 -10.18
N GLU A 369 -18.67 26.02 -10.53
CA GLU A 369 -18.76 25.56 -11.93
C GLU A 369 -20.12 25.93 -12.55
N LYS A 370 -21.23 25.72 -11.83
CA LYS A 370 -22.56 26.12 -12.28
C LYS A 370 -22.66 27.63 -12.54
N ILE A 371 -22.16 28.44 -11.61
CA ILE A 371 -22.17 29.91 -11.74
C ILE A 371 -21.30 30.34 -12.93
N GLU A 372 -20.15 29.70 -13.14
CA GLU A 372 -19.28 30.01 -14.29
C GLU A 372 -20.00 29.74 -15.62
N ASP A 373 -20.73 28.62 -15.73
CA ASP A 373 -21.48 28.28 -16.93
C ASP A 373 -22.65 29.24 -17.18
N GLU A 374 -23.36 29.67 -16.13
CA GLU A 374 -24.37 30.73 -16.21
C GLU A 374 -23.77 32.05 -16.73
N LEU A 375 -22.64 32.49 -16.17
CA LEU A 375 -21.94 33.70 -16.61
C LEU A 375 -21.44 33.59 -18.06
N LYS A 376 -21.00 32.41 -18.51
CA LYS A 376 -20.63 32.18 -19.92
C LYS A 376 -21.85 32.35 -20.84
N VAL A 377 -23.02 31.87 -20.43
CA VAL A 377 -24.26 32.03 -21.19
C VAL A 377 -24.68 33.51 -21.24
N GLU A 378 -24.65 34.21 -20.11
CA GLU A 378 -24.97 35.65 -20.03
C GLU A 378 -24.01 36.48 -20.87
N LYS A 379 -22.70 36.21 -20.81
CA LYS A 379 -21.70 36.88 -21.65
C LYS A 379 -22.04 36.74 -23.14
N ARG A 380 -22.39 35.53 -23.60
CA ARG A 380 -22.79 35.30 -25.00
C ARG A 380 -24.09 36.03 -25.36
N LYS A 381 -25.02 36.16 -24.42
CA LYS A 381 -26.26 36.91 -24.60
C LYS A 381 -25.98 38.41 -24.77
N LEU A 382 -25.25 39.00 -23.83
CA LEU A 382 -24.87 40.42 -23.88
C LEU A 382 -24.03 40.74 -25.12
N GLN A 383 -23.14 39.84 -25.55
CA GLN A 383 -22.40 40.02 -26.79
C GLN A 383 -23.29 40.06 -28.03
N ARG A 384 -24.36 39.26 -28.07
CA ARG A 384 -25.35 39.30 -29.17
C ARG A 384 -26.16 40.59 -29.15
N GLU A 385 -26.61 41.00 -27.97
CA GLU A 385 -27.34 42.26 -27.78
C GLU A 385 -26.49 43.47 -28.16
N LEU A 386 -25.21 43.49 -27.77
CA LEU A 386 -24.27 44.54 -28.15
C LEU A 386 -24.10 44.64 -29.67
N ARG A 387 -23.91 43.50 -30.37
CA ARG A 387 -23.82 43.50 -31.84
C ARG A 387 -25.10 44.05 -32.47
N SER A 388 -26.26 43.58 -32.03
CA SER A 388 -27.54 44.07 -32.55
C SER A 388 -27.75 45.56 -32.30
N ALA A 389 -27.29 46.10 -31.18
CA ALA A 389 -27.38 47.52 -30.88
C ALA A 389 -26.42 48.36 -31.75
N LEU A 390 -25.21 47.85 -32.01
CA LEU A 390 -24.27 48.49 -32.93
C LEU A 390 -24.82 48.54 -34.35
N ASP A 391 -25.40 47.44 -34.84
CA ASP A 391 -26.04 47.39 -36.16
C ASP A 391 -27.16 48.45 -36.27
N GLN A 392 -27.98 48.60 -35.23
CA GLN A 392 -29.03 49.64 -35.17
C GLN A 392 -28.45 51.07 -35.17
N ILE A 393 -27.32 51.30 -34.49
CA ILE A 393 -26.65 52.60 -34.50
C ILE A 393 -26.16 52.91 -35.92
N GLU A 394 -25.51 51.97 -36.60
CA GLU A 394 -25.04 52.16 -37.99
C GLU A 394 -26.20 52.48 -38.95
N GLU A 395 -27.34 51.78 -38.82
CA GLU A 395 -28.55 52.08 -39.59
C GLU A 395 -29.06 53.51 -39.32
N LEU A 396 -29.15 53.91 -38.04
CA LEU A 396 -29.59 55.25 -37.67
C LEU A 396 -28.61 56.33 -38.13
N GLU A 397 -27.31 56.12 -38.02
CA GLU A 397 -26.27 57.03 -38.50
C GLU A 397 -26.36 57.23 -40.02
N SER A 398 -26.55 56.14 -40.78
CA SER A 398 -26.73 56.22 -42.23
C SER A 398 -28.00 57.02 -42.58
N SER A 399 -29.12 56.77 -41.89
CA SER A 399 -30.38 57.48 -42.10
C SER A 399 -30.25 58.97 -41.77
N ASN A 400 -29.55 59.30 -40.69
CA ASN A 400 -29.33 60.67 -40.25
C ASN A 400 -28.40 61.42 -41.22
N SER A 401 -27.37 60.75 -41.74
CA SER A 401 -26.51 61.29 -42.80
C SER A 401 -27.33 61.64 -44.06
N HIS A 402 -28.25 60.77 -44.48
CA HIS A 402 -29.15 61.03 -45.60
C HIS A 402 -30.08 62.22 -45.35
N LEU A 403 -30.70 62.29 -44.17
CA LEU A 403 -31.58 63.39 -43.78
C LEU A 403 -30.82 64.72 -43.71
N SER A 404 -29.62 64.72 -43.11
CA SER A 404 -28.75 65.90 -43.02
C SER A 404 -28.41 66.45 -44.41
N LYS A 405 -27.98 65.58 -45.34
CA LYS A 405 -27.72 65.96 -46.74
C LYS A 405 -28.96 66.54 -47.44
N ARG A 406 -30.15 65.98 -47.22
CA ARG A 406 -31.40 66.54 -47.76
C ARG A 406 -31.71 67.91 -47.19
N LEU A 407 -31.50 68.09 -45.88
CA LEU A 407 -31.74 69.34 -45.18
C LEU A 407 -30.78 70.43 -45.67
N GLU A 408 -29.50 70.11 -45.86
CA GLU A 408 -28.51 71.01 -46.47
C GLU A 408 -28.92 71.46 -47.87
N LYS A 409 -29.37 70.53 -48.74
CA LYS A 409 -29.89 70.88 -50.07
C LYS A 409 -31.07 71.84 -49.99
N MET A 410 -32.02 71.59 -49.09
CA MET A 410 -33.18 72.49 -48.91
C MET A 410 -32.75 73.88 -48.40
N LYS A 411 -31.79 73.95 -47.48
CA LYS A 411 -31.20 75.22 -47.02
C LYS A 411 -30.52 75.97 -48.16
N ALA A 412 -29.70 75.29 -48.96
CA ALA A 412 -29.03 75.88 -50.11
C ALA A 412 -30.03 76.43 -51.14
N ASN A 413 -31.07 75.65 -51.48
CA ASN A 413 -32.13 76.08 -52.39
C ASN A 413 -32.87 77.32 -51.86
N ARG A 414 -33.22 77.35 -50.56
CA ARG A 414 -33.85 78.51 -49.92
C ARG A 414 -32.95 79.74 -50.02
N ASN A 415 -31.66 79.60 -49.72
CA ASN A 415 -30.71 80.71 -49.79
C ASN A 415 -30.56 81.24 -51.22
N ALA A 416 -30.53 80.35 -52.23
CA ALA A 416 -30.47 80.74 -53.64
C ALA A 416 -31.72 81.51 -54.07
N LEU A 417 -32.92 81.09 -53.63
CA LEU A 417 -34.18 81.80 -53.89
C LEU A 417 -34.20 83.18 -53.23
N LEU A 418 -33.70 83.30 -51.99
CA LEU A 418 -33.60 84.59 -51.29
C LEU A 418 -32.61 85.54 -51.96
N ALA A 419 -31.56 85.03 -52.61
CA ALA A 419 -30.59 85.86 -53.33
C ALA A 419 -31.09 86.37 -54.70
N GLN A 420 -32.21 85.83 -55.20
CA GLN A 420 -32.86 86.27 -56.46
C GLN A 420 -33.97 87.31 -56.25
N GLN A 421 -34.35 87.57 -55.00
CA GLN A 421 -35.26 88.65 -54.58
C GLN A 421 -34.45 89.89 -54.21
#